data_AF-A0A368BKZ3-F1
#
_entry.id   AF-A0A368BKZ3-F1
#
_cell.length_a   1.000
_cell.length_b   1.000
_cell.length_c   1.000
_cell.angle_alpha   90.00
_cell.angle_beta   90.00
_cell.angle_gamma   90.00
#
_symmetry.space_group_name_H-M   'P 1'
#
loop_
_entity.id
_entity.type
_entity.pdbx_description
1 polymer ?
#
loop_
_entity_poly.entity_id
_entity_poly.type
_entity_poly.pdbx_seq_one_letter_code
_entity_poly.pdbx_strand_id
1 'polypeptide(L)'
;MAGGDVRGVLQYVPMFRERTFVVVFDEGLPESAVAEALLDLKVLQGIGVNLVIAVAGGEEAISVVADRALDLEIKFARVIGEETVGPILERGQAAIVNCPADGLLGESLADLGVEIGAAKLIGLLNGQGIRRDGQPLRAVPCSALPDFLDAAGGSALTGAKLLEDAAAVCRAGVPRVHILDGRQQGVLADELFSNEGVGTMVHADSYRDVRALREDDVPELLAMIGRSVRASHLVPRDYEEILQKADDFLVLCVDDNVVGCVALHCYGPDLAELACLYVKQSHECRGYGKLLVQAAEERARERSIHAIFALTTRAVTFFENLGYRISDSSVMPEDRARKCEESERSSAVLTKELA
;
A
#
# COMPACT_ATOMS: atom_id res chain seq x y z
N MET A 1 -18.89 -6.06 -9.59
CA MET A 1 -19.14 -4.88 -10.45
C MET A 1 -18.12 -3.81 -10.08
N ALA A 2 -16.92 -3.89 -10.65
CA ALA A 2 -15.90 -2.83 -10.60
C ALA A 2 -16.01 -1.90 -11.83
N GLY A 3 -17.22 -1.75 -12.39
CA GLY A 3 -17.49 -0.78 -13.43
C GLY A 3 -18.04 0.49 -12.81
N GLY A 4 -17.24 1.57 -12.77
CA GLY A 4 -17.84 2.91 -12.73
C GLY A 4 -17.28 3.97 -11.79
N ASP A 5 -16.04 3.88 -11.30
CA ASP A 5 -15.42 5.07 -10.69
C ASP A 5 -13.98 5.30 -11.15
N VAL A 6 -13.84 6.00 -12.28
CA VAL A 6 -12.55 6.51 -12.78
C VAL A 6 -11.83 7.32 -11.70
N ARG A 7 -12.55 8.05 -10.83
CA ARG A 7 -11.92 8.81 -9.74
C ARG A 7 -11.31 7.88 -8.69
N GLY A 8 -11.99 6.78 -8.40
CA GLY A 8 -11.49 5.70 -7.56
C GLY A 8 -10.24 5.02 -8.14
N VAL A 9 -10.11 4.91 -9.46
CA VAL A 9 -8.90 4.39 -10.11
C VAL A 9 -7.75 5.41 -10.06
N LEU A 10 -8.05 6.68 -10.34
CA LEU A 10 -7.04 7.76 -10.40
C LEU A 10 -6.32 8.00 -9.07
N GLN A 11 -6.88 7.60 -7.94
CA GLN A 11 -6.21 7.74 -6.63
C GLN A 11 -4.99 6.82 -6.47
N TYR A 12 -4.90 5.74 -7.26
CA TYR A 12 -3.77 4.80 -7.21
C TYR A 12 -2.63 5.22 -8.13
N VAL A 13 -2.89 6.10 -9.11
CA VAL A 13 -1.88 6.54 -10.09
C VAL A 13 -0.62 7.09 -9.41
N PRO A 14 -0.69 7.97 -8.39
CA PRO A 14 0.50 8.44 -7.68
C PRO A 14 1.29 7.31 -7.01
N MET A 15 0.61 6.23 -6.59
CA MET A 15 1.24 5.09 -5.92
C MET A 15 2.04 4.21 -6.89
N PHE A 16 1.69 4.22 -8.17
CA PHE A 16 2.28 3.34 -9.19
C PHE A 16 3.29 4.05 -10.09
N ARG A 17 3.20 5.37 -10.22
CA ARG A 17 4.14 6.16 -11.04
C ARG A 17 5.58 5.89 -10.61
N GLU A 18 6.45 5.70 -11.60
CA GLU A 18 7.90 5.43 -11.47
C GLU A 18 8.24 4.13 -10.71
N ARG A 19 7.24 3.34 -10.33
CA ARG A 19 7.46 2.02 -9.73
C ARG A 19 7.63 0.97 -10.83
N THR A 20 8.47 -0.02 -10.54
CA THR A 20 8.71 -1.15 -11.44
C THR A 20 7.82 -2.33 -11.06
N PHE A 21 7.01 -2.82 -12.00
CA PHE A 21 6.21 -4.04 -11.85
C PHE A 21 6.76 -5.13 -12.76
N VAL A 22 6.96 -6.32 -12.18
CA VAL A 22 7.24 -7.55 -12.93
C VAL A 22 5.92 -8.30 -13.08
N VAL A 23 5.46 -8.51 -14.31
CA VAL A 23 4.22 -9.25 -14.59
C VAL A 23 4.57 -10.50 -15.37
N VAL A 24 4.23 -11.65 -14.78
CA VAL A 24 4.60 -12.98 -15.27
C VAL A 24 3.36 -13.66 -15.85
N PHE A 25 3.39 -13.96 -17.14
CA PHE A 25 2.37 -14.72 -17.85
C PHE A 25 2.69 -16.21 -17.77
N ASP A 26 1.78 -16.98 -17.19
CA ASP A 26 1.88 -18.44 -17.12
C ASP A 26 1.65 -19.11 -18.48
N GLU A 27 2.18 -20.32 -18.62
CA GLU A 27 2.09 -21.11 -19.82
C GLU A 27 0.63 -21.53 -20.10
N GLY A 28 0.22 -21.42 -21.36
CA GLY A 28 -1.09 -21.85 -21.81
C GLY A 28 -2.26 -20.95 -21.38
N LEU A 29 -1.99 -19.73 -20.91
CA LEU A 29 -3.05 -18.73 -20.72
C LEU A 29 -3.84 -18.52 -22.03
N PRO A 30 -5.18 -18.36 -21.96
CA PRO A 30 -5.98 -18.05 -23.13
C PRO A 30 -5.51 -16.75 -23.81
N GLU A 31 -5.43 -16.73 -25.14
CA GLU A 31 -5.01 -15.53 -25.90
C GLU A 31 -5.83 -14.28 -25.54
N SER A 32 -7.14 -14.45 -25.32
CA SER A 32 -8.02 -13.35 -24.91
C SER A 32 -7.60 -12.74 -23.58
N ALA A 33 -7.16 -13.57 -22.63
CA ALA A 33 -6.74 -13.13 -21.33
C ALA A 33 -5.37 -12.43 -21.37
N VAL A 34 -4.46 -12.93 -22.22
CA VAL A 34 -3.18 -12.25 -22.51
C VAL A 34 -3.42 -10.87 -23.12
N ALA A 35 -4.32 -10.77 -24.10
CA ALA A 35 -4.64 -9.50 -24.76
C ALA A 35 -5.22 -8.46 -23.79
N GLU A 36 -6.13 -8.88 -22.90
CA GLU A 36 -6.68 -7.98 -21.89
C GLU A 36 -5.64 -7.52 -20.87
N ALA A 37 -4.83 -8.43 -20.35
CA ALA A 37 -3.75 -8.04 -19.45
C ALA A 37 -2.77 -7.07 -20.13
N LEU A 38 -2.44 -7.26 -21.42
CA LEU A 38 -1.61 -6.31 -22.16
C LEU A 38 -2.29 -4.94 -22.34
N LEU A 39 -3.62 -4.87 -22.49
CA LEU A 39 -4.36 -3.60 -22.48
C LEU A 39 -4.21 -2.88 -21.14
N ASP A 40 -4.34 -3.61 -20.03
CA ASP A 40 -4.12 -3.05 -18.69
C ASP A 40 -2.67 -2.58 -18.50
N LEU A 41 -1.68 -3.36 -18.97
CA LEU A 41 -0.27 -3.01 -18.96
C LEU A 41 0.03 -1.77 -19.81
N LYS A 42 -0.62 -1.61 -20.97
CA LYS A 42 -0.49 -0.41 -21.79
C LYS A 42 -0.96 0.84 -21.03
N VAL A 43 -2.05 0.75 -20.29
CA VAL A 43 -2.54 1.84 -19.43
C VAL A 43 -1.54 2.12 -18.30
N LEU A 44 -1.01 1.08 -17.65
CA LEU A 44 -0.01 1.22 -16.59
C LEU A 44 1.27 1.91 -17.09
N GLN A 45 1.78 1.51 -18.27
CA GLN A 45 2.90 2.21 -18.91
C GLN A 45 2.57 3.68 -19.18
N GLY A 46 1.34 3.97 -19.61
CA GLY A 46 0.87 5.33 -19.89
C GLY A 46 0.83 6.25 -18.66
N ILE A 47 0.63 5.69 -17.45
CA ILE A 47 0.66 6.46 -16.20
C ILE A 47 2.06 6.52 -15.55
N GLY A 48 3.06 5.90 -16.17
CA GLY A 48 4.47 5.96 -15.77
C GLY A 48 4.96 4.76 -14.97
N VAL A 49 4.30 3.60 -15.03
CA VAL A 49 4.82 2.36 -14.44
C VAL A 49 5.91 1.77 -15.34
N ASN A 50 7.05 1.41 -14.75
CA ASN A 50 8.09 0.65 -15.42
C ASN A 50 7.68 -0.83 -15.47
N LEU A 51 7.72 -1.47 -16.64
CA LEU A 51 7.17 -2.81 -16.83
C LEU A 51 8.23 -3.82 -17.25
N VAL A 52 8.28 -4.94 -16.56
CA VAL A 52 8.92 -6.16 -17.02
C VAL A 52 7.84 -7.21 -17.26
N ILE A 53 7.76 -7.72 -18.47
CA ILE A 53 6.79 -8.73 -18.91
C ILE A 53 7.55 -10.04 -19.08
N ALA A 54 7.44 -10.93 -18.10
CA ALA A 54 8.01 -12.26 -18.17
C ALA A 54 6.98 -13.25 -18.75
N VAL A 55 7.40 -14.10 -19.67
CA VAL A 55 6.49 -15.02 -20.38
C VAL A 55 6.99 -16.45 -20.29
N ALA A 56 6.19 -17.35 -19.73
CA ALA A 56 6.44 -18.80 -19.73
C ALA A 56 5.97 -19.44 -21.05
N GLY A 57 6.57 -20.58 -21.41
CA GLY A 57 6.28 -21.28 -22.68
C GLY A 57 7.29 -21.04 -23.81
N GLY A 58 8.41 -20.35 -23.53
CA GLY A 58 9.53 -20.20 -24.46
C GLY A 58 9.30 -19.19 -25.60
N GLU A 59 10.12 -19.29 -26.64
CA GLU A 59 10.23 -18.27 -27.70
C GLU A 59 8.93 -18.03 -28.48
N GLU A 60 8.13 -19.09 -28.70
CA GLU A 60 6.84 -18.97 -29.39
C GLU A 60 5.85 -18.12 -28.59
N ALA A 61 5.73 -18.40 -27.28
CA ALA A 61 4.87 -17.63 -26.38
C ALA A 61 5.34 -16.16 -26.28
N ILE A 62 6.65 -15.93 -26.20
CA ILE A 62 7.21 -14.57 -26.20
C ILE A 62 6.88 -13.83 -27.50
N SER A 63 6.97 -14.49 -28.67
CA SER A 63 6.62 -13.90 -29.95
C SER A 63 5.16 -13.47 -29.98
N VAL A 64 4.24 -14.32 -29.51
CA VAL A 64 2.81 -14.00 -29.44
C VAL A 64 2.57 -12.78 -28.55
N VAL A 65 3.18 -12.73 -27.37
CA VAL A 65 3.05 -11.58 -26.46
C VAL A 65 3.65 -10.31 -27.08
N ALA A 66 4.80 -10.42 -27.74
CA ALA A 66 5.46 -9.29 -28.40
C ALA A 66 4.63 -8.74 -29.56
N ASP A 67 4.07 -9.60 -30.42
CA ASP A 67 3.22 -9.19 -31.55
C ASP A 67 1.97 -8.46 -31.04
N ARG A 68 1.32 -8.99 -30.00
CA ARG A 68 0.18 -8.32 -29.37
C ARG A 68 0.56 -7.00 -28.69
N ALA A 69 1.71 -6.94 -28.05
CA ALA A 69 2.23 -5.70 -27.45
C ALA A 69 2.48 -4.63 -28.53
N LEU A 70 2.95 -5.03 -29.72
CA LEU A 70 3.09 -4.12 -30.88
C LEU A 70 1.73 -3.62 -31.36
N ASP A 71 0.74 -4.51 -31.51
CA ASP A 71 -0.62 -4.15 -31.92
C ASP A 71 -1.26 -3.13 -30.97
N LEU A 72 -0.92 -3.19 -29.68
CA LEU A 72 -1.38 -2.29 -28.62
C LEU A 72 -0.48 -1.05 -28.42
N GLU A 73 0.54 -0.89 -29.26
CA GLU A 73 1.52 0.19 -29.21
C GLU A 73 2.25 0.30 -27.85
N ILE A 74 2.43 -0.82 -27.14
CA ILE A 74 3.30 -0.84 -25.96
C ILE A 74 4.72 -0.57 -26.43
N LYS A 75 5.40 0.39 -25.80
CA LYS A 75 6.82 0.62 -26.09
C LYS A 75 7.60 -0.46 -25.37
N PHE A 76 8.23 -1.39 -26.09
CA PHE A 76 9.01 -2.46 -25.45
C PHE A 76 10.31 -2.76 -26.19
N ALA A 77 11.20 -3.49 -25.50
CA ALA A 77 12.32 -4.20 -26.07
C ALA A 77 12.32 -5.64 -25.55
N ARG A 78 12.72 -6.60 -26.38
CA ARG A 78 12.91 -7.99 -25.98
C ARG A 78 14.32 -8.16 -25.44
N VAL A 79 14.46 -8.77 -24.27
CA VAL A 79 15.77 -9.10 -23.71
C VAL A 79 16.31 -10.34 -24.42
N ILE A 80 17.43 -10.18 -25.10
CA ILE A 80 18.09 -11.25 -25.86
C ILE A 80 19.57 -11.27 -25.49
N GLY A 81 20.12 -12.46 -25.21
CA GLY A 81 21.53 -12.62 -24.88
C GLY A 81 21.90 -11.99 -23.55
N GLU A 82 22.90 -11.10 -23.55
CA GLU A 82 23.46 -10.47 -22.34
C GLU A 82 22.86 -9.07 -22.05
N GLU A 83 21.82 -8.64 -22.78
CA GLU A 83 21.16 -7.36 -22.48
C GLU A 83 20.51 -7.41 -21.08
N THR A 84 20.76 -6.39 -20.28
CA THR A 84 20.17 -6.25 -18.94
C THR A 84 18.87 -5.46 -18.99
N VAL A 85 17.94 -5.72 -18.07
CA VAL A 85 16.62 -5.08 -18.03
C VAL A 85 16.70 -3.58 -17.69
N GLY A 86 17.58 -3.17 -16.77
CA GLY A 86 17.66 -1.78 -16.28
C GLY A 86 17.73 -0.72 -17.40
N PRO A 87 18.70 -0.80 -18.33
CA PRO A 87 18.80 0.15 -19.45
C PRO A 87 17.58 0.21 -20.37
N ILE A 88 16.77 -0.85 -20.48
CA ILE A 88 15.52 -0.83 -21.24
C ILE A 88 14.48 0.05 -20.53
N LEU A 89 14.35 -0.13 -19.21
CA LEU A 89 13.43 0.64 -18.38
C LEU A 89 13.82 2.14 -18.36
N GLU A 90 15.11 2.46 -18.28
CA GLU A 90 15.61 3.84 -18.33
C GLU A 90 15.25 4.57 -19.64
N ARG A 91 15.09 3.84 -20.75
CA ARG A 91 14.61 4.39 -22.04
C ARG A 91 13.09 4.59 -22.07
N GLY A 92 12.37 4.26 -21.00
CA GLY A 92 10.90 4.31 -20.93
C GLY A 92 10.22 3.19 -21.73
N GLN A 93 10.92 2.08 -21.98
CA GLN A 93 10.38 0.89 -22.63
C GLN A 93 10.08 -0.19 -21.59
N ALA A 94 9.07 -1.02 -21.85
CA ALA A 94 8.88 -2.27 -21.14
C ALA A 94 9.94 -3.30 -21.58
N ALA A 95 10.40 -4.14 -20.68
CA ALA A 95 11.29 -5.26 -21.02
C ALA A 95 10.47 -6.56 -21.13
N ILE A 96 10.49 -7.22 -22.28
CA ILE A 96 9.92 -8.56 -22.42
C ILE A 96 11.04 -9.59 -22.22
N VAL A 97 10.87 -10.48 -21.24
CA VAL A 97 11.84 -11.50 -20.86
C VAL A 97 11.25 -12.90 -20.93
N ASN A 98 12.09 -13.90 -21.12
CA ASN A 98 11.67 -15.29 -20.94
C ASN A 98 11.50 -15.59 -19.45
N CYS A 99 10.42 -16.28 -19.08
CA CYS A 99 10.29 -16.85 -17.74
C CYS A 99 11.30 -17.98 -17.57
N PRO A 100 12.16 -17.94 -16.53
CA PRO A 100 13.16 -18.98 -16.31
C PRO A 100 12.53 -20.31 -15.88
N ALA A 101 13.32 -21.38 -15.99
CA ALA A 101 12.85 -22.76 -15.79
C ALA A 101 12.54 -23.12 -14.32
N ASP A 102 12.97 -22.28 -13.36
CA ASP A 102 12.66 -22.41 -11.94
C ASP A 102 11.23 -21.94 -11.59
N GLY A 103 10.48 -21.45 -12.58
CA GLY A 103 9.05 -21.21 -12.50
C GLY A 103 8.67 -19.73 -12.32
N LEU A 104 7.36 -19.48 -12.29
CA LEU A 104 6.78 -18.12 -12.33
C LEU A 104 7.16 -17.25 -11.13
N LEU A 105 7.47 -17.88 -10.00
CA LEU A 105 7.86 -17.27 -8.74
C LEU A 105 9.21 -17.83 -8.28
N GLY A 106 10.05 -18.25 -9.23
CA GLY A 106 11.37 -18.82 -9.00
C GLY A 106 12.41 -17.80 -8.53
N GLU A 107 13.57 -18.30 -8.12
CA GLU A 107 14.71 -17.52 -7.61
C GLU A 107 15.20 -16.50 -8.66
N SER A 108 15.26 -16.91 -9.92
CA SER A 108 15.75 -16.06 -11.02
C SER A 108 14.91 -14.79 -11.22
N LEU A 109 13.57 -14.90 -11.11
CA LEU A 109 12.69 -13.74 -11.19
C LEU A 109 12.65 -12.93 -9.90
N ALA A 110 12.88 -13.57 -8.74
CA ALA A 110 13.06 -12.88 -7.48
C ALA A 110 14.31 -11.97 -7.53
N ASP A 111 15.45 -12.53 -7.96
CA ASP A 111 16.72 -11.83 -8.09
C ASP A 111 16.62 -10.67 -9.08
N LEU A 112 16.03 -10.92 -10.25
CA LEU A 112 15.76 -9.85 -11.22
C LEU A 112 14.88 -8.76 -10.62
N GLY A 113 13.83 -9.15 -9.88
CA GLY A 113 12.94 -8.22 -9.19
C GLY A 113 13.68 -7.36 -8.18
N VAL A 114 14.61 -7.94 -7.41
CA VAL A 114 15.45 -7.20 -6.45
C VAL A 114 16.41 -6.27 -7.18
N GLU A 115 17.09 -6.75 -8.22
CA GLU A 115 18.07 -5.99 -9.02
C GLU A 115 17.47 -4.69 -9.58
N ILE A 116 16.24 -4.77 -10.12
CA ILE A 116 15.57 -3.62 -10.75
C ILE A 116 14.69 -2.81 -9.78
N GLY A 117 14.71 -3.14 -8.49
CA GLY A 117 13.87 -2.47 -7.48
C GLY A 117 12.37 -2.63 -7.74
N ALA A 118 11.92 -3.83 -8.13
CA ALA A 118 10.53 -4.14 -8.38
C ALA A 118 9.69 -3.90 -7.12
N ALA A 119 8.69 -3.03 -7.24
CA ALA A 119 7.72 -2.77 -6.17
C ALA A 119 6.71 -3.92 -6.03
N LYS A 120 6.45 -4.63 -7.13
CA LYS A 120 5.51 -5.75 -7.22
C LYS A 120 6.00 -6.79 -8.22
N LEU A 121 5.82 -8.06 -7.87
CA LEU A 121 5.82 -9.17 -8.82
C LEU A 121 4.39 -9.73 -8.89
N ILE A 122 3.86 -9.91 -10.09
CA ILE A 122 2.46 -10.29 -10.33
C ILE A 122 2.43 -11.52 -11.23
N GLY A 123 2.03 -12.67 -10.70
CA GLY A 123 1.84 -13.90 -11.46
C GLY A 123 0.41 -14.00 -11.97
N LEU A 124 0.24 -14.02 -13.30
CA LEU A 124 -1.02 -14.33 -13.98
C LEU A 124 -1.05 -15.82 -14.29
N LEU A 125 -1.72 -16.61 -13.45
CA LEU A 125 -1.71 -18.07 -13.54
C LEU A 125 -2.75 -18.59 -14.53
N ASN A 126 -2.43 -19.70 -15.18
CA ASN A 126 -3.41 -20.50 -15.92
C ASN A 126 -4.18 -21.46 -14.98
N GLY A 127 -4.67 -20.92 -13.86
CA GLY A 127 -5.22 -21.72 -12.78
C GLY A 127 -5.82 -20.88 -11.67
N GLN A 128 -6.51 -21.54 -10.73
CA GLN A 128 -7.28 -20.85 -9.69
C GLN A 128 -6.43 -20.20 -8.57
N GLY A 129 -5.10 -20.39 -8.61
CA GLY A 129 -4.14 -19.85 -7.65
C GLY A 129 -4.29 -20.43 -6.24
N ILE A 130 -4.04 -19.59 -5.24
CA ILE A 130 -4.08 -19.95 -3.82
C ILE A 130 -5.49 -19.75 -3.28
N ARG A 131 -6.05 -20.80 -2.69
CA ARG A 131 -7.42 -20.75 -2.15
C ARG A 131 -7.53 -21.49 -0.83
N ARG A 132 -8.30 -20.90 0.08
CA ARG A 132 -8.72 -21.50 1.35
C ARG A 132 -10.25 -21.61 1.35
N ASP A 133 -10.76 -22.81 1.50
CA ASP A 133 -12.20 -23.11 1.45
C ASP A 133 -12.88 -22.58 0.18
N GLY A 134 -12.17 -22.68 -0.94
CA GLY A 134 -12.64 -22.22 -2.25
C GLY A 134 -12.55 -20.72 -2.48
N GLN A 135 -12.14 -19.91 -1.49
CA GLN A 135 -11.97 -18.46 -1.63
C GLN A 135 -10.49 -18.06 -1.73
N PRO A 136 -10.13 -17.01 -2.48
CA PRO A 136 -8.77 -16.47 -2.51
C PRO A 136 -8.29 -16.01 -1.13
N LEU A 137 -7.03 -16.28 -0.80
CA LEU A 137 -6.38 -15.78 0.41
C LEU A 137 -5.95 -14.32 0.21
N ARG A 138 -6.81 -13.36 0.56
CA ARG A 138 -6.64 -11.93 0.19
C ARG A 138 -5.25 -11.35 0.47
N ALA A 139 -4.80 -11.40 1.72
CA ALA A 139 -3.51 -10.84 2.12
C ALA A 139 -2.82 -11.77 3.13
N VAL A 140 -1.57 -12.10 2.87
CA VAL A 140 -0.74 -12.99 3.69
C VAL A 140 0.59 -12.29 4.01
N PRO A 141 0.80 -11.86 5.27
CA PRO A 141 2.12 -11.41 5.71
C PRO A 141 3.10 -12.58 5.73
N CYS A 142 4.34 -12.34 5.33
CA CYS A 142 5.39 -13.36 5.33
C CYS A 142 5.63 -13.97 6.71
N SER A 143 5.54 -13.17 7.80
CA SER A 143 5.71 -13.68 9.16
C SER A 143 4.63 -14.66 9.59
N ALA A 144 3.42 -14.52 9.04
CA ALA A 144 2.27 -15.35 9.38
C ALA A 144 2.14 -16.58 8.49
N LEU A 145 3.04 -16.78 7.53
CA LEU A 145 3.00 -17.91 6.60
C LEU A 145 2.78 -19.27 7.30
N PRO A 146 3.46 -19.60 8.43
CA PRO A 146 3.21 -20.85 9.14
C PRO A 146 1.75 -21.02 9.56
N ASP A 147 1.10 -19.97 10.07
CA ASP A 147 -0.30 -20.00 10.49
C ASP A 147 -1.24 -20.31 9.31
N PHE A 148 -0.88 -19.85 8.11
CA PHE A 148 -1.65 -20.14 6.90
C PHE A 148 -1.38 -21.54 6.35
N LEU A 149 -0.20 -22.12 6.57
CA LEU A 149 0.11 -23.49 6.13
C LEU A 149 -0.40 -24.54 7.12
N ASP A 150 -0.46 -24.19 8.42
CA ASP A 150 -0.86 -25.10 9.48
C ASP A 150 -2.37 -25.41 9.45
N ALA A 151 -2.70 -26.65 9.10
CA ALA A 151 -4.05 -27.15 8.93
C ALA A 151 -4.71 -27.61 10.25
N ALA A 152 -4.44 -26.93 11.37
CA ALA A 152 -4.95 -27.36 12.69
C ALA A 152 -6.49 -27.32 12.83
N GLY A 153 -7.22 -26.79 11.83
CA GLY A 153 -8.68 -26.63 11.83
C GLY A 153 -9.46 -27.26 10.66
N GLY A 154 -8.85 -28.07 9.78
CA GLY A 154 -9.59 -28.82 8.73
C GLY A 154 -10.04 -28.04 7.49
N SER A 155 -9.51 -26.83 7.28
CA SER A 155 -9.73 -26.01 6.08
C SER A 155 -8.72 -26.35 4.99
N ALA A 156 -9.18 -26.76 3.81
CA ALA A 156 -8.31 -27.23 2.72
C ALA A 156 -7.69 -26.03 1.98
N LEU A 157 -6.35 -25.93 2.04
CA LEU A 157 -5.56 -24.97 1.27
C LEU A 157 -5.14 -25.59 -0.06
N THR A 158 -5.51 -24.94 -1.16
CA THR A 158 -4.98 -25.23 -2.49
C THR A 158 -3.87 -24.23 -2.82
N GLY A 159 -2.81 -24.69 -3.48
CA GLY A 159 -1.69 -23.83 -3.90
C GLY A 159 -0.66 -23.54 -2.81
N ALA A 160 -0.50 -24.42 -1.81
CA ALA A 160 0.47 -24.24 -0.72
C ALA A 160 1.90 -23.96 -1.22
N LYS A 161 2.35 -24.68 -2.26
CA LYS A 161 3.65 -24.44 -2.88
C LYS A 161 3.79 -23.05 -3.49
N LEU A 162 2.76 -22.56 -4.21
CA LEU A 162 2.73 -21.19 -4.73
C LEU A 162 2.79 -20.15 -3.61
N LEU A 163 2.15 -20.42 -2.46
CA LEU A 163 2.19 -19.54 -1.30
C LEU A 163 3.60 -19.48 -0.70
N GLU A 164 4.29 -20.62 -0.61
CA GLU A 164 5.69 -20.70 -0.15
C GLU A 164 6.64 -19.97 -1.11
N ASP A 165 6.47 -20.16 -2.42
CA ASP A 165 7.29 -19.53 -3.46
C ASP A 165 7.12 -18.01 -3.46
N ALA A 166 5.88 -17.53 -3.36
CA ALA A 166 5.57 -16.11 -3.22
C ALA A 166 6.22 -15.48 -1.98
N ALA A 167 6.21 -16.20 -0.86
CA ALA A 167 6.86 -15.75 0.36
C ALA A 167 8.39 -15.79 0.24
N ALA A 168 8.95 -16.72 -0.55
CA ALA A 168 10.40 -16.75 -0.83
C ALA A 168 10.83 -15.52 -1.64
N VAL A 169 10.08 -15.17 -2.69
CA VAL A 169 10.29 -13.93 -3.47
C VAL A 169 10.21 -12.70 -2.55
N CYS A 170 9.23 -12.65 -1.64
CA CYS A 170 9.12 -11.54 -0.70
C CYS A 170 10.33 -11.43 0.25
N ARG A 171 10.80 -12.58 0.77
CA ARG A 171 11.99 -12.64 1.63
C ARG A 171 13.28 -12.28 0.89
N ALA A 172 13.35 -12.51 -0.42
CA ALA A 172 14.47 -12.10 -1.25
C ALA A 172 14.58 -10.57 -1.39
N GLY A 173 13.47 -9.84 -1.27
CA GLY A 173 13.47 -8.38 -1.21
C GLY A 173 12.42 -7.69 -2.06
N VAL A 174 11.67 -8.42 -2.90
CA VAL A 174 10.51 -7.84 -3.61
C VAL A 174 9.40 -7.60 -2.59
N PRO A 175 8.91 -6.36 -2.38
CA PRO A 175 8.01 -6.07 -1.27
C PRO A 175 6.69 -6.86 -1.30
N ARG A 176 6.26 -7.29 -2.50
CA ARG A 176 4.98 -7.92 -2.77
C ARG A 176 4.98 -8.87 -3.94
N VAL A 177 4.22 -9.95 -3.74
CA VAL A 177 3.85 -10.88 -4.78
C VAL A 177 2.33 -10.99 -4.84
N HIS A 178 1.76 -10.72 -6.02
CA HIS A 178 0.34 -10.91 -6.30
C HIS A 178 0.17 -12.16 -7.16
N ILE A 179 -0.79 -13.00 -6.80
CA ILE A 179 -1.10 -14.25 -7.49
C ILE A 179 -2.56 -14.21 -7.94
N LEU A 180 -2.74 -14.18 -9.25
CA LEU A 180 -4.03 -13.96 -9.90
C LEU A 180 -4.39 -15.16 -10.77
N ASP A 181 -5.68 -15.48 -10.84
CA ASP A 181 -6.21 -16.38 -11.87
C ASP A 181 -6.30 -15.59 -13.17
N GLY A 182 -5.24 -15.68 -13.99
CA GLY A 182 -5.06 -14.92 -15.22
C GLY A 182 -6.14 -15.20 -16.26
N ARG A 183 -6.97 -16.24 -16.10
CA ARG A 183 -8.09 -16.54 -17.01
C ARG A 183 -9.32 -15.67 -16.75
N GLN A 184 -9.36 -14.98 -15.61
CA GLN A 184 -10.48 -14.11 -15.25
C GLN A 184 -10.35 -12.75 -15.94
N GLN A 185 -11.46 -12.32 -16.54
CA GLN A 185 -11.52 -11.08 -17.30
C GLN A 185 -11.22 -9.87 -16.39
N GLY A 186 -10.31 -8.99 -16.82
CA GLY A 186 -9.94 -7.77 -16.07
C GLY A 186 -9.26 -7.97 -14.71
N VAL A 187 -8.78 -9.18 -14.40
CA VAL A 187 -8.24 -9.53 -13.06
C VAL A 187 -7.07 -8.66 -12.63
N LEU A 188 -6.24 -8.20 -13.57
CA LEU A 188 -5.06 -7.38 -13.27
C LEU A 188 -5.48 -5.97 -12.81
N ALA A 189 -6.36 -5.31 -13.56
CA ALA A 189 -6.94 -4.03 -13.15
C ALA A 189 -7.73 -4.15 -11.84
N ASP A 190 -8.53 -5.21 -11.69
CA ASP A 190 -9.31 -5.45 -10.47
C ASP A 190 -8.42 -5.68 -9.24
N GLU A 191 -7.25 -6.28 -9.40
CA GLU A 191 -6.28 -6.42 -8.30
C GLU A 191 -5.63 -5.08 -7.95
N LEU A 192 -5.17 -4.34 -8.96
CA LEU A 192 -4.35 -3.15 -8.75
C LEU A 192 -5.16 -1.93 -8.31
N PHE A 193 -6.39 -1.78 -8.81
CA PHE A 193 -7.22 -0.59 -8.56
C PHE A 193 -8.36 -0.84 -7.57
N SER A 194 -8.30 -1.94 -6.82
CA SER A 194 -9.25 -2.27 -5.76
C SER A 194 -8.64 -2.17 -4.38
N ASN A 195 -9.50 -1.80 -3.44
CA ASN A 195 -9.15 -1.76 -2.03
C ASN A 195 -8.98 -3.17 -1.42
N GLU A 196 -9.72 -4.15 -1.93
CA GLU A 196 -9.77 -5.51 -1.37
C GLU A 196 -8.86 -6.50 -2.11
N GLY A 197 -8.53 -6.24 -3.38
CA GLY A 197 -7.89 -7.20 -4.28
C GLY A 197 -8.81 -8.38 -4.64
N VAL A 198 -8.56 -9.02 -5.77
CA VAL A 198 -9.30 -10.21 -6.24
C VAL A 198 -8.51 -11.49 -6.11
N GLY A 199 -7.18 -11.41 -6.05
CA GLY A 199 -6.28 -12.54 -5.91
C GLY A 199 -5.78 -12.77 -4.49
N THR A 200 -4.58 -13.36 -4.42
CA THR A 200 -3.80 -13.52 -3.20
C THR A 200 -2.58 -12.62 -3.24
N MET A 201 -2.44 -11.74 -2.25
CA MET A 201 -1.25 -10.92 -2.08
C MET A 201 -0.40 -11.45 -0.92
N VAL A 202 0.83 -11.85 -1.22
CA VAL A 202 1.87 -12.09 -0.22
C VAL A 202 2.73 -10.84 -0.11
N HIS A 203 3.05 -10.41 1.10
CA HIS A 203 3.82 -9.19 1.30
C HIS A 203 4.81 -9.31 2.45
N ALA A 204 5.88 -8.53 2.37
CA ALA A 204 6.76 -8.30 3.52
C ALA A 204 5.96 -7.63 4.65
N ASP A 205 6.25 -7.97 5.91
CA ASP A 205 5.44 -7.56 7.06
C ASP A 205 5.34 -6.03 7.23
N SER A 206 6.26 -5.28 6.61
CA SER A 206 6.34 -3.81 6.56
C SER A 206 5.53 -3.14 5.44
N TYR A 207 4.66 -3.85 4.70
CA TYR A 207 3.77 -3.25 3.67
C TYR A 207 3.00 -2.02 4.18
N ARG A 208 2.66 -2.07 5.47
CA ARG A 208 2.05 -0.99 6.23
C ARG A 208 2.97 -0.66 7.38
N ASP A 209 3.38 0.60 7.45
CA ASP A 209 4.23 1.07 8.52
C ASP A 209 3.71 2.40 9.07
N VAL A 210 3.89 2.61 10.37
CA VAL A 210 3.67 3.88 11.03
C VAL A 210 5.03 4.42 11.45
N ARG A 211 5.51 5.44 10.75
CA ARG A 211 6.86 5.98 10.93
C ARG A 211 6.85 7.49 11.14
N ALA A 212 7.98 8.03 11.57
CA ALA A 212 8.19 9.49 11.60
C ALA A 212 8.02 10.09 10.20
N LEU A 213 7.53 11.33 10.16
CA LEU A 213 7.40 12.12 8.93
C LEU A 213 8.78 12.39 8.31
N ARG A 214 8.92 12.17 7.00
CA ARG A 214 10.09 12.57 6.21
C ARG A 214 9.78 13.85 5.44
N GLU A 215 10.82 14.59 5.03
CA GLU A 215 10.67 15.82 4.25
C GLU A 215 9.88 15.58 2.94
N ASP A 216 10.16 14.46 2.26
CA ASP A 216 9.48 14.04 1.03
C ASP A 216 7.97 13.78 1.23
N ASP A 217 7.52 13.51 2.45
CA ASP A 217 6.11 13.27 2.78
C ASP A 217 5.32 14.57 2.97
N VAL A 218 6.00 15.69 3.24
CA VAL A 218 5.37 16.98 3.62
C VAL A 218 4.36 17.46 2.57
N PRO A 219 4.63 17.40 1.24
CA PRO A 219 3.65 17.79 0.24
C PRO A 219 2.35 16.98 0.32
N GLU A 220 2.44 15.66 0.53
CA GLU A 220 1.28 14.78 0.63
C GLU A 220 0.52 15.00 1.95
N LEU A 221 1.24 15.19 3.05
CA LEU A 221 0.67 15.55 4.34
C LEU A 221 -0.11 16.87 4.26
N LEU A 222 0.46 17.91 3.65
CA LEU A 222 -0.22 19.19 3.42
C LEU A 222 -1.46 19.02 2.55
N ALA A 223 -1.39 18.19 1.50
CA ALA A 223 -2.54 17.89 0.65
C ALA A 223 -3.67 17.20 1.44
N MET A 224 -3.32 16.27 2.33
CA MET A 224 -4.26 15.58 3.23
C MET A 224 -4.89 16.53 4.25
N ILE A 225 -4.06 17.31 4.96
CA ILE A 225 -4.51 18.30 5.94
C ILE A 225 -5.41 19.33 5.26
N GLY A 226 -5.02 19.88 4.11
CA GLY A 226 -5.79 20.86 3.35
C GLY A 226 -7.17 20.38 2.88
N ARG A 227 -7.38 19.06 2.71
CA ARG A 227 -8.70 18.48 2.43
C ARG A 227 -9.59 18.46 3.68
N SER A 228 -9.02 18.11 4.84
CA SER A 228 -9.72 18.14 6.13
C SER A 228 -10.05 19.57 6.59
N VAL A 229 -9.10 20.50 6.38
CA VAL A 229 -9.20 21.94 6.65
C VAL A 229 -10.38 22.60 5.95
N ARG A 230 -10.61 22.30 4.66
CA ARG A 230 -11.75 22.83 3.89
C ARG A 230 -13.10 22.36 4.41
N ALA A 231 -13.16 21.19 5.05
CA ALA A 231 -14.39 20.69 5.68
C ALA A 231 -14.64 21.31 7.06
N SER A 232 -13.71 22.09 7.63
CA SER A 232 -13.73 22.51 9.04
C SER A 232 -13.19 23.93 9.32
N HIS A 233 -13.03 24.80 8.30
CA HIS A 233 -12.53 26.19 8.46
C HIS A 233 -11.21 26.32 9.23
N LEU A 234 -10.25 25.42 9.00
CA LEU A 234 -8.94 25.50 9.67
C LEU A 234 -8.00 26.51 8.97
N VAL A 235 -7.04 27.05 9.72
CA VAL A 235 -5.97 27.88 9.15
C VAL A 235 -5.05 26.99 8.29
N PRO A 236 -4.70 27.39 7.05
CA PRO A 236 -3.74 26.66 6.23
C PRO A 236 -2.39 26.57 6.95
N ARG A 237 -1.84 25.37 7.06
CA ARG A 237 -0.43 25.19 7.46
C ARG A 237 0.44 25.40 6.24
N ASP A 238 1.55 26.10 6.39
CA ASP A 238 2.57 26.19 5.36
C ASP A 238 3.60 25.05 5.52
N TYR A 239 4.42 24.88 4.48
CA TYR A 239 5.42 23.82 4.41
C TYR A 239 6.46 23.93 5.54
N GLU A 240 6.86 25.15 5.87
CA GLU A 240 7.87 25.41 6.90
C GLU A 240 7.34 25.08 8.30
N GLU A 241 6.09 25.39 8.63
CA GLU A 241 5.47 25.03 9.91
C GLU A 241 5.44 23.52 10.15
N ILE A 242 5.13 22.73 9.11
CA ILE A 242 5.12 21.26 9.20
C ILE A 242 6.54 20.75 9.37
N LEU A 243 7.49 21.26 8.58
CA LEU A 243 8.87 20.82 8.64
C LEU A 243 9.51 21.10 10.00
N GLN A 244 9.27 22.29 10.58
CA GLN A 244 9.74 22.65 11.92
C GLN A 244 9.20 21.73 13.03
N LYS A 245 8.07 21.06 12.78
CA LYS A 245 7.41 20.17 13.74
C LYS A 245 7.41 18.72 13.28
N ALA A 246 8.22 18.34 12.29
CA ALA A 246 8.18 17.01 11.69
C ALA A 246 8.35 15.89 12.73
N ASP A 247 9.12 16.13 13.80
CA ASP A 247 9.35 15.21 14.92
C ASP A 247 8.09 14.89 15.74
N ASP A 248 7.06 15.75 15.68
CA ASP A 248 5.77 15.50 16.32
C ASP A 248 4.89 14.59 15.44
N PHE A 249 5.16 14.50 14.14
CA PHE A 249 4.30 13.80 13.20
C PHE A 249 4.69 12.32 13.04
N LEU A 250 3.64 11.52 12.98
CA LEU A 250 3.62 10.14 12.54
C LEU A 250 2.79 10.05 11.28
N VAL A 251 3.28 9.29 10.31
CA VAL A 251 2.58 8.98 9.07
C VAL A 251 2.36 7.48 8.96
N LEU A 252 1.16 7.08 8.54
CA LEU A 252 0.86 5.71 8.15
C LEU A 252 1.05 5.63 6.64
N CYS A 253 1.99 4.77 6.26
CA CYS A 253 2.34 4.52 4.87
C CYS A 253 1.77 3.19 4.40
N VAL A 254 1.34 3.18 3.14
CA VAL A 254 0.98 2.00 2.36
C VAL A 254 1.72 2.13 1.04
N ASP A 255 2.68 1.24 0.76
CA ASP A 255 3.51 1.31 -0.46
C ASP A 255 4.38 2.59 -0.51
N ASP A 256 4.91 3.00 0.65
CA ASP A 256 5.52 4.33 0.90
C ASP A 256 4.59 5.54 0.69
N ASN A 257 3.35 5.34 0.25
CA ASN A 257 2.41 6.44 0.11
C ASN A 257 1.81 6.76 1.47
N VAL A 258 1.91 8.02 1.88
CA VAL A 258 1.24 8.49 3.08
C VAL A 258 -0.27 8.45 2.86
N VAL A 259 -0.97 7.68 3.70
CA VAL A 259 -2.43 7.52 3.64
C VAL A 259 -3.12 7.95 4.94
N GLY A 260 -2.34 8.17 6.01
CA GLY A 260 -2.84 8.73 7.26
C GLY A 260 -1.73 9.45 8.02
N CYS A 261 -2.11 10.32 8.95
CA CYS A 261 -1.19 11.04 9.81
C CYS A 261 -1.78 11.25 11.21
N VAL A 262 -0.90 11.49 12.17
CA VAL A 262 -1.22 11.98 13.51
C VAL A 262 -0.04 12.80 14.02
N ALA A 263 -0.30 13.83 14.83
CA ALA A 263 0.71 14.62 15.51
C ALA A 263 0.62 14.40 17.02
N LEU A 264 1.76 14.32 17.69
CA LEU A 264 1.88 14.26 19.14
C LEU A 264 2.60 15.51 19.64
N HIS A 265 1.84 16.54 20.02
CA HIS A 265 2.40 17.79 20.54
C HIS A 265 2.63 17.67 22.04
N CYS A 266 3.87 17.78 22.49
CA CYS A 266 4.22 17.64 23.90
C CYS A 266 4.04 18.97 24.64
N TYR A 267 3.46 18.93 25.84
CA TYR A 267 3.26 20.07 26.72
C TYR A 267 3.87 19.78 28.09
N GLY A 268 5.10 20.28 28.28
CA GLY A 268 5.86 19.96 29.47
C GLY A 268 6.28 18.48 29.52
N PRO A 269 6.61 17.96 30.71
CA PRO A 269 7.18 16.61 30.83
C PRO A 269 6.14 15.49 30.79
N ASP A 270 4.87 15.78 31.05
CA ASP A 270 3.90 14.74 31.44
C ASP A 270 2.61 14.69 30.60
N LEU A 271 2.41 15.68 29.73
CA LEU A 271 1.18 15.82 28.96
C LEU A 271 1.49 15.96 27.47
N ALA A 272 0.70 15.29 26.62
CA ALA A 272 0.71 15.54 25.19
C ALA A 272 -0.69 15.67 24.60
N GLU A 273 -0.79 16.38 23.48
CA GLU A 273 -1.97 16.43 22.64
C GLU A 273 -1.81 15.50 21.44
N LEU A 274 -2.76 14.61 21.25
CA LEU A 274 -2.96 13.91 20.00
C LEU A 274 -3.75 14.80 19.04
N ALA A 275 -3.04 15.40 18.10
CA ALA A 275 -3.56 16.36 17.14
C ALA A 275 -3.48 15.81 15.71
N CYS A 276 -4.13 16.51 14.78
CA CYS A 276 -4.00 16.27 13.34
C CYS A 276 -4.22 14.80 12.88
N LEU A 277 -5.04 14.03 13.62
CA LEU A 277 -5.41 12.68 13.24
C LEU A 277 -6.27 12.71 11.97
N TYR A 278 -5.79 12.08 10.90
CA TYR A 278 -6.50 11.99 9.64
C TYR A 278 -6.11 10.70 8.90
N VAL A 279 -7.09 10.09 8.23
CA VAL A 279 -6.89 8.99 7.30
C VAL A 279 -7.62 9.35 6.01
N LYS A 280 -7.00 9.10 4.85
CA LYS A 280 -7.66 9.30 3.55
C LYS A 280 -8.95 8.48 3.50
N GLN A 281 -10.02 9.06 2.98
CA GLN A 281 -11.34 8.41 2.89
C GLN A 281 -11.29 7.04 2.19
N SER A 282 -10.45 6.89 1.17
CA SER A 282 -10.25 5.63 0.45
C SER A 282 -9.57 4.52 1.27
N HIS A 283 -9.02 4.89 2.43
CA HIS A 283 -8.30 4.02 3.36
C HIS A 283 -8.97 3.96 4.74
N GLU A 284 -10.19 4.51 4.88
CA GLU A 284 -11.01 4.39 6.08
C GLU A 284 -11.51 2.94 6.29
N CYS A 285 -12.03 2.66 7.48
CA CYS A 285 -12.57 1.34 7.87
C CYS A 285 -11.56 0.17 7.87
N ARG A 286 -10.25 0.44 7.75
CA ARG A 286 -9.16 -0.55 7.80
C ARG A 286 -8.41 -0.64 9.13
N GLY A 287 -8.89 0.08 10.15
CA GLY A 287 -8.23 0.19 11.46
C GLY A 287 -7.02 1.16 11.49
N TYR A 288 -6.78 1.92 10.42
CA TYR A 288 -5.60 2.79 10.28
C TYR A 288 -5.56 3.91 11.33
N GLY A 289 -6.72 4.50 11.64
CA GLY A 289 -6.81 5.50 12.71
C GLY A 289 -6.39 4.93 14.07
N LYS A 290 -6.79 3.68 14.37
CA LYS A 290 -6.39 2.99 15.60
C LYS A 290 -4.88 2.77 15.65
N LEU A 291 -4.27 2.32 14.54
CA LEU A 291 -2.82 2.12 14.46
C LEU A 291 -2.04 3.43 14.69
N LEU A 292 -2.48 4.53 14.07
CA LEU A 292 -1.87 5.85 14.27
C LEU A 292 -1.95 6.28 15.73
N VAL A 293 -3.11 6.13 16.39
CA VAL A 293 -3.26 6.47 17.80
C VAL A 293 -2.37 5.60 18.69
N GLN A 294 -2.32 4.30 18.45
CA GLN A 294 -1.47 3.38 19.21
C GLN A 294 0.03 3.73 19.09
N ALA A 295 0.48 4.06 17.88
CA ALA A 295 1.87 4.49 17.65
C ALA A 295 2.18 5.85 18.31
N ALA A 296 1.22 6.78 18.33
CA ALA A 296 1.36 8.04 19.06
C ALA A 296 1.43 7.83 20.59
N GLU A 297 0.61 6.92 21.13
CA GLU A 297 0.66 6.53 22.54
C GLU A 297 2.00 5.86 22.90
N GLU A 298 2.54 5.00 22.04
CA GLU A 298 3.86 4.38 22.24
C GLU A 298 4.97 5.42 22.24
N ARG A 299 4.96 6.36 21.29
CA ARG A 299 5.90 7.49 21.26
C ARG A 299 5.80 8.39 22.49
N ALA A 300 4.60 8.61 23.02
CA ALA A 300 4.43 9.35 24.26
C ALA A 300 5.09 8.62 25.44
N ARG A 301 4.92 7.29 25.54
CA ARG A 301 5.61 6.47 26.56
C ARG A 301 7.13 6.53 26.42
N GLU A 302 7.66 6.46 25.20
CA GLU A 302 9.10 6.62 24.94
C GLU A 302 9.62 7.98 25.41
N ARG A 303 8.78 9.02 25.34
CA ARG A 303 9.07 10.38 25.84
C ARG A 303 8.75 10.56 27.34
N SER A 304 8.41 9.50 28.07
CA SER A 304 8.02 9.53 29.50
C SER A 304 6.81 10.41 29.81
N ILE A 305 5.87 10.50 28.87
CA ILE A 305 4.60 11.22 29.01
C ILE A 305 3.56 10.25 29.58
N HIS A 306 2.86 10.63 30.65
CA HIS A 306 1.89 9.75 31.31
C HIS A 306 0.44 10.09 30.96
N ALA A 307 0.15 11.24 30.34
CA ALA A 307 -1.20 11.59 29.92
C ALA A 307 -1.26 12.13 28.48
N ILE A 308 -2.28 11.71 27.73
CA ILE A 308 -2.62 12.26 26.42
C ILE A 308 -4.03 12.83 26.44
N PHE A 309 -4.22 13.99 25.83
CA PHE A 309 -5.54 14.53 25.50
C PHE A 309 -5.75 14.66 24.00
N ALA A 310 -7.01 14.63 23.56
CA ALA A 310 -7.43 14.83 22.19
C ALA A 310 -8.66 15.74 22.12
N LEU A 311 -8.73 16.57 21.09
CA LEU A 311 -9.89 17.43 20.84
C LEU A 311 -10.62 16.96 19.59
N THR A 312 -11.93 16.77 19.67
CA THR A 312 -12.71 16.32 18.52
C THR A 312 -14.13 16.85 18.51
N THR A 313 -14.65 17.13 17.32
CA THR A 313 -16.05 17.51 17.11
C THR A 313 -16.92 16.35 16.62
N ARG A 314 -16.31 15.24 16.17
CA ARG A 314 -17.04 14.14 15.47
C ARG A 314 -16.60 12.73 15.85
N ALA A 315 -15.46 12.56 16.51
CA ALA A 315 -14.82 11.25 16.71
C ALA A 315 -14.81 10.79 18.18
N VAL A 316 -15.77 11.24 18.99
CA VAL A 316 -15.86 10.88 20.43
C VAL A 316 -15.88 9.36 20.62
N THR A 317 -16.81 8.65 19.97
CA THR A 317 -16.95 7.19 20.08
C THR A 317 -15.70 6.44 19.59
N PHE A 318 -14.99 6.98 18.60
CA PHE A 318 -13.73 6.39 18.14
C PHE A 318 -12.67 6.40 19.25
N PHE A 319 -12.48 7.54 19.92
CA PHE A 319 -11.53 7.66 21.02
C PHE A 319 -11.96 6.90 22.27
N GLU A 320 -13.25 6.85 22.60
CA GLU A 320 -13.79 6.04 23.69
C GLU A 320 -13.47 4.55 23.52
N ASN A 321 -13.62 4.02 22.30
CA ASN A 321 -13.25 2.64 21.97
C ASN A 321 -11.74 2.35 22.12
N LEU A 322 -10.90 3.39 22.17
CA LEU A 322 -9.46 3.29 22.40
C LEU A 322 -9.08 3.55 23.87
N GLY A 323 -10.08 3.73 24.75
CA GLY A 323 -9.89 3.92 26.19
C GLY A 323 -9.78 5.37 26.65
N TYR A 324 -10.01 6.35 25.76
CA TYR A 324 -10.10 7.74 26.15
C TYR A 324 -11.44 8.02 26.83
N ARG A 325 -11.46 9.02 27.72
CA ARG A 325 -12.67 9.44 28.44
C ARG A 325 -12.89 10.92 28.26
N ILE A 326 -14.15 11.33 28.15
CA ILE A 326 -14.52 12.75 28.15
C ILE A 326 -14.00 13.40 29.44
N SER A 327 -13.35 14.54 29.29
CA SER A 327 -12.80 15.34 30.39
C SER A 327 -13.20 16.80 30.26
N ASP A 328 -12.93 17.56 31.31
CA ASP A 328 -13.10 19.01 31.33
C ASP A 328 -11.92 19.70 30.63
N SER A 329 -12.12 20.93 30.13
CA SER A 329 -11.07 21.69 29.46
C SER A 329 -9.92 22.11 30.38
N SER A 330 -10.09 22.03 31.70
CA SER A 330 -9.04 22.29 32.70
C SER A 330 -7.79 21.41 32.58
N VAL A 331 -7.86 20.28 31.87
CA VAL A 331 -6.68 19.44 31.57
C VAL A 331 -5.77 20.03 30.50
N MET A 332 -6.24 21.01 29.73
CA MET A 332 -5.50 21.62 28.64
C MET A 332 -4.57 22.72 29.14
N PRO A 333 -3.37 22.88 28.57
CA PRO A 333 -2.52 24.04 28.80
C PRO A 333 -3.24 25.36 28.44
N GLU A 334 -3.01 26.42 29.20
CA GLU A 334 -3.72 27.72 29.05
C GLU A 334 -3.65 28.28 27.62
N ASP A 335 -2.45 28.26 27.02
CA ASP A 335 -2.26 28.72 25.63
C ASP A 335 -3.06 27.90 24.62
N ARG A 336 -3.26 26.61 24.89
CA ARG A 336 -4.00 25.70 24.02
C ARG A 336 -5.50 25.82 24.21
N ALA A 337 -5.95 26.05 25.45
CA ALA A 337 -7.34 26.34 25.78
C ALA A 337 -7.80 27.64 25.10
N ARG A 338 -7.01 28.72 25.19
CA ARG A 338 -7.28 29.99 24.50
C ARG A 338 -7.46 29.79 22.99
N LYS A 339 -6.55 29.06 22.33
CA LYS A 339 -6.67 28.74 20.90
C LYS A 339 -7.90 27.90 20.56
N CYS A 340 -8.37 27.08 21.49
CA CYS A 340 -9.60 26.29 21.30
C CYS A 340 -10.83 27.19 21.34
N GLU A 341 -10.89 28.12 22.29
CA GLU A 341 -11.96 29.12 22.41
C GLU A 341 -12.01 30.04 21.17
N GLU A 342 -10.86 30.56 20.76
CA GLU A 342 -10.71 31.40 19.55
C GLU A 342 -11.15 30.69 18.27
N SER A 343 -11.05 29.35 18.24
CA SER A 343 -11.46 28.56 17.07
C SER A 343 -12.97 28.45 16.90
N GLU A 344 -13.76 28.81 17.92
CA GLU A 344 -15.23 28.63 17.98
C GLU A 344 -15.71 27.20 17.70
N ARG A 345 -14.81 26.21 17.78
CA ARG A 345 -15.14 24.80 17.58
C ARG A 345 -15.61 24.21 18.91
N SER A 346 -16.88 23.81 18.99
CA SER A 346 -17.45 23.04 20.10
C SER A 346 -16.87 21.62 20.18
N SER A 347 -15.58 21.50 20.47
CA SER A 347 -14.85 20.25 20.53
C SER A 347 -15.01 19.62 21.91
N ALA A 348 -15.31 18.32 21.95
CA ALA A 348 -15.17 17.54 23.17
C ALA A 348 -13.68 17.36 23.48
N VAL A 349 -13.34 17.46 24.77
CA VAL A 349 -12.02 17.15 25.30
C VAL A 349 -12.05 15.70 25.79
N LEU A 350 -11.11 14.89 25.32
CA LEU A 350 -10.94 13.53 25.81
C LEU A 350 -9.53 13.33 26.33
N THR A 351 -9.37 12.50 27.35
CA THR A 351 -8.08 12.20 28.00
C THR A 351 -7.89 10.70 28.18
N LYS A 352 -6.63 10.28 28.19
CA LYS A 352 -6.22 8.92 28.50
C LYS A 352 -4.90 8.96 29.26
N GLU A 353 -4.88 8.31 30.42
CA GLU A 353 -3.67 8.00 31.15
C GLU A 353 -2.94 6.84 30.47
N LEU A 354 -1.63 6.98 30.29
CA LEU A 354 -0.73 5.98 29.77
C LEU A 354 -0.11 5.24 30.96
N ALA A 355 -0.39 3.94 31.04
CA ALA A 355 0.20 3.04 32.03
C ALA A 355 1.68 2.76 31.74
#